data_AF-A0A5N5L090-F1
#
_entry.id   AF-A0A5N5L090-F1
#
_cell.length_a   1.000
_cell.length_b   1.000
_cell.length_c   1.000
_cell.angle_alpha   90.00
_cell.angle_beta   90.00
_cell.angle_gamma   90.00
#
_symmetry.space_group_name_H-M   'P 1'
#
loop_
_entity.id
_entity.type
_entity.pdbx_description
1 polymer ?
#
loop_
_entity_poly.entity_id
_entity_poly.type
_entity_poly.pdbx_seq_one_letter_code
_entity_poly.pdbx_strand_id
1 'polypeptide(L)'
;QSLKVLSKCPAIARSILESYPRTMPQGMALLPLIKSVLSYQARAQEQVHSDAAGKVTIFTGVSPDVENRMAYNDLIHTQVKTMSLLAHLLRKHSMIDVQQLDEIGRWLPNIVVRLLQDCPSSGREELFTALRSLINFTFPYVFIPIVEELLDGRTLVGHDLTAVQTLKPLAYSMLAELIHRVHNKLRPSTIFMVVKVYTKALQD
;
A
#
# COMPACT_ATOMS: atom_id res chain seq x y z
N GLN A 1 1.40 7.84 -25.42
CA GLN A 1 2.81 8.02 -25.00
C GLN A 1 2.95 8.86 -23.71
N SER A 2 2.01 9.75 -23.38
CA SER A 2 2.03 10.63 -22.20
C SER A 2 1.99 9.92 -20.82
N LEU A 3 1.18 8.88 -20.63
CA LEU A 3 1.07 8.13 -19.36
C LEU A 3 2.36 7.39 -18.95
N LYS A 4 3.12 6.87 -19.92
CA LYS A 4 4.40 6.17 -19.66
C LYS A 4 5.51 7.10 -19.18
N VAL A 5 5.43 8.39 -19.49
CA VAL A 5 6.36 9.40 -18.97
C VAL A 5 5.96 9.76 -17.54
N LEU A 6 4.66 9.98 -17.31
CA LEU A 6 4.11 10.26 -15.98
C LEU A 6 4.37 9.13 -14.97
N SER A 7 4.38 7.87 -15.41
CA SER A 7 4.69 6.73 -14.55
C SER A 7 6.14 6.66 -14.06
N LYS A 8 7.05 7.42 -14.67
CA LYS A 8 8.45 7.55 -14.23
C LYS A 8 8.66 8.74 -13.29
N CYS A 9 7.76 9.72 -13.29
CA CYS A 9 7.90 10.94 -12.49
C CYS A 9 8.11 10.68 -11.00
N PRO A 10 7.37 9.76 -10.32
CA PRO A 10 7.60 9.51 -8.90
C PRO A 10 8.98 8.94 -8.60
N ALA A 11 9.50 8.08 -9.48
CA ALA A 11 10.84 7.49 -9.32
C ALA A 11 11.95 8.54 -9.53
N ILE A 12 11.81 9.41 -10.54
CA ILE A 12 12.75 10.51 -10.77
C ILE A 12 12.73 11.51 -9.61
N ALA A 13 11.53 11.91 -9.16
CA ALA A 13 11.38 12.81 -8.02
C ALA A 13 12.01 12.23 -6.76
N ARG A 14 11.78 10.94 -6.48
CA ARG A 14 12.41 10.23 -5.37
C ARG A 14 13.94 10.25 -5.49
N SER A 15 14.49 9.94 -6.66
CA SER A 15 15.93 9.95 -6.89
C SER A 15 16.55 11.34 -6.67
N ILE A 16 15.89 12.41 -7.12
CA ILE A 16 16.33 13.79 -6.88
C ILE A 16 16.34 14.10 -5.37
N LEU A 17 15.27 13.76 -4.66
CA LEU A 17 15.16 14.01 -3.22
C LEU A 17 16.18 13.19 -2.41
N GLU A 18 16.47 11.96 -2.85
CA GLU A 18 17.52 11.10 -2.28
C GLU A 18 18.92 11.70 -2.49
N SER A 19 19.22 12.20 -3.68
CA SER A 19 20.53 12.79 -4.01
C SER A 19 20.73 14.19 -3.44
N TYR A 20 19.65 14.96 -3.24
CA TYR A 20 19.71 16.35 -2.79
C TYR A 20 18.82 16.59 -1.56
N PRO A 21 19.24 16.16 -0.35
CA PRO A 21 18.42 16.27 0.86
C PRO A 21 17.98 17.69 1.22
N ARG A 22 18.70 18.72 0.75
CA ARG A 22 18.34 20.13 0.94
C ARG A 22 17.04 20.52 0.24
N THR A 23 16.60 19.74 -0.75
CA THR A 23 15.35 19.97 -1.50
C THR A 23 14.11 19.33 -0.84
N MET A 24 14.29 18.70 0.32
CA MET A 24 13.21 18.01 1.03
C MET A 24 12.03 18.91 1.44
N PRO A 25 12.24 20.17 1.93
CA PRO A 25 11.12 21.08 2.18
C PRO A 25 10.23 21.33 0.95
N GLN A 26 10.84 21.44 -0.23
CA GLN A 26 10.12 21.60 -1.50
C GLN A 26 9.41 20.29 -1.88
N GLY A 27 10.01 19.14 -1.58
CA GLY A 27 9.38 17.83 -1.73
C GLY A 27 8.07 17.69 -0.93
N MET A 28 8.00 18.29 0.26
CA MET A 28 6.77 18.28 1.08
C MET A 28 5.59 19.00 0.40
N ALA A 29 5.86 19.99 -0.46
CA ALA A 29 4.81 20.65 -1.26
C ALA A 29 4.14 19.70 -2.27
N LEU A 30 4.73 18.53 -2.55
CA LEU A 30 4.15 17.51 -3.43
C LEU A 30 3.09 16.66 -2.74
N LEU A 31 2.93 16.74 -1.41
CA LEU A 31 2.03 15.87 -0.66
C LEU A 31 0.56 15.90 -1.16
N PRO A 32 -0.04 17.07 -1.49
CA PRO A 32 -1.40 17.10 -2.05
C PRO A 32 -1.50 16.40 -3.43
N LEU A 33 -0.46 16.51 -4.25
CA LEU A 33 -0.41 15.84 -5.56
C LEU A 33 -0.23 14.32 -5.37
N ILE A 34 0.64 13.90 -4.46
CA ILE A 34 0.81 12.50 -4.07
C ILE A 34 -0.53 11.91 -3.62
N LYS A 35 -1.25 12.61 -2.74
CA LYS A 35 -2.60 12.20 -2.31
C LYS A 35 -3.54 12.08 -3.51
N SER A 36 -3.57 13.06 -4.40
CA SER A 36 -4.43 13.01 -5.60
C SER A 36 -4.13 11.80 -6.49
N VAL A 37 -2.86 11.52 -6.78
CA VAL A 37 -2.44 10.38 -7.60
C VAL A 37 -2.78 9.06 -6.92
N LEU A 38 -2.52 8.94 -5.62
CA LEU A 38 -2.81 7.74 -4.86
C LEU A 38 -4.32 7.52 -4.70
N SER A 39 -5.11 8.56 -4.51
CA SER A 39 -6.57 8.45 -4.37
C SER A 39 -7.28 8.21 -5.69
N TYR A 40 -6.65 8.49 -6.84
CA TYR A 40 -7.26 8.29 -8.14
C TYR A 40 -7.66 6.81 -8.36
N GLN A 41 -8.88 6.58 -8.84
CA GLN A 41 -9.40 5.26 -9.11
C GLN A 41 -10.32 5.30 -10.33
N ALA A 42 -10.29 4.24 -11.15
CA ALA A 42 -11.23 4.09 -12.24
C ALA A 42 -12.62 3.74 -11.69
N ARG A 43 -13.68 4.40 -12.19
CA ARG A 43 -15.05 4.19 -11.70
C ARG A 43 -15.50 2.72 -11.76
N ALA A 44 -15.14 2.01 -12.83
CA ALA A 44 -15.42 0.59 -12.97
C ALA A 44 -14.80 -0.28 -11.86
N GLN A 45 -13.59 0.09 -11.40
CA GLN A 45 -12.92 -0.59 -10.29
C GLN A 45 -13.58 -0.24 -8.95
N GLU A 46 -13.94 1.03 -8.76
CA GLU A 46 -14.59 1.51 -7.54
C GLU A 46 -15.95 0.84 -7.32
N GLN A 47 -16.75 0.69 -8.38
CA GLN A 47 -18.06 0.02 -8.32
C GLN A 47 -17.94 -1.44 -7.90
N VAL A 48 -17.01 -2.20 -8.49
CA VAL A 48 -16.81 -3.62 -8.15
C VAL A 48 -16.38 -3.79 -6.69
N HIS A 49 -15.53 -2.90 -6.18
CA HIS A 49 -15.16 -2.92 -4.76
C HIS A 49 -16.33 -2.58 -3.84
N SER A 50 -17.14 -1.59 -4.21
CA SER A 50 -18.36 -1.23 -3.47
C SER A 50 -19.36 -2.38 -3.43
N ASP A 51 -19.57 -3.05 -4.57
CA ASP A 51 -20.48 -4.20 -4.67
C ASP A 51 -19.97 -5.42 -3.88
N ALA A 52 -18.66 -5.66 -3.91
CA ALA A 52 -18.04 -6.72 -3.14
C ALA A 52 -18.15 -6.45 -1.63
N ALA A 53 -17.91 -5.21 -1.20
CA ALA A 53 -18.09 -4.77 0.18
C ALA A 53 -19.54 -4.93 0.66
N GLY A 54 -20.53 -4.58 -0.17
CA GLY A 54 -21.94 -4.80 0.11
C GLY A 54 -22.34 -6.27 0.29
N LYS A 55 -21.58 -7.19 -0.31
CA LYS A 55 -21.76 -8.66 -0.20
C LYS A 55 -20.87 -9.31 0.86
N VAL A 56 -20.08 -8.53 1.62
CA VAL A 56 -19.08 -9.05 2.58
C VAL A 56 -18.08 -9.99 1.89
N THR A 57 -17.71 -9.64 0.66
CA THR A 57 -16.71 -10.36 -0.14
C THR A 57 -15.57 -9.43 -0.50
N ILE A 58 -14.38 -9.99 -0.70
CA ILE A 58 -13.21 -9.22 -1.13
C ILE A 58 -13.01 -9.48 -2.62
N PHE A 59 -13.00 -8.41 -3.41
CA PHE A 59 -12.58 -8.47 -4.80
C PHE A 59 -11.08 -8.16 -4.88
N THR A 60 -10.35 -8.98 -5.63
CA THR A 60 -8.94 -8.71 -5.96
C THR A 60 -8.74 -8.89 -7.46
N GLY A 61 -7.82 -8.11 -8.02
CA GLY A 61 -7.57 -8.04 -9.46
C GLY A 61 -8.31 -6.88 -10.12
N VAL A 62 -8.44 -6.96 -11.44
CA VAL A 62 -8.96 -5.87 -12.29
C VAL A 62 -10.41 -6.14 -12.65
N SER A 63 -11.27 -5.14 -12.50
CA SER A 63 -12.68 -5.19 -12.92
C SER A 63 -12.81 -5.58 -14.40
N PRO A 64 -13.77 -6.46 -14.75
CA PRO A 64 -14.01 -6.83 -16.15
C PRO A 64 -14.41 -5.64 -17.01
N ASP A 65 -15.01 -4.61 -16.42
CA ASP A 65 -15.50 -3.40 -17.10
C ASP A 65 -14.37 -2.39 -17.41
N VAL A 66 -13.13 -2.69 -17.01
CA VAL A 66 -11.96 -1.91 -17.40
C VAL A 66 -11.54 -2.29 -18.82
N GLU A 67 -11.97 -1.49 -19.79
CA GLU A 67 -11.66 -1.69 -21.22
C GLU A 67 -10.14 -1.67 -21.49
N ASN A 68 -9.44 -0.66 -20.98
CA ASN A 68 -8.00 -0.49 -21.21
C ASN A 68 -7.16 -0.98 -20.02
N ARG A 69 -7.01 -2.31 -19.92
CA ARG A 69 -6.22 -2.96 -18.87
C ARG A 69 -4.76 -2.52 -18.83
N MET A 70 -4.16 -2.21 -19.98
CA MET A 70 -2.77 -1.75 -20.04
C MET A 70 -2.61 -0.38 -19.36
N ALA A 71 -3.48 0.58 -19.68
CA ALA A 71 -3.46 1.90 -19.06
C ALA A 71 -3.78 1.82 -17.56
N TYR A 72 -4.68 0.92 -17.16
CA TYR A 72 -4.98 0.67 -15.76
C TYR A 72 -3.76 0.10 -15.01
N ASN A 73 -3.07 -0.90 -15.56
CA ASN A 73 -1.86 -1.44 -14.96
C ASN A 73 -0.74 -0.38 -14.87
N ASP A 74 -0.59 0.47 -15.89
CA ASP A 74 0.34 1.61 -15.85
C ASP A 74 0.00 2.59 -14.72
N LEU A 75 -1.31 2.85 -14.47
CA LEU A 75 -1.77 3.64 -13.34
C LEU A 75 -1.40 2.99 -12.00
N ILE A 76 -1.70 1.70 -11.81
CA ILE A 76 -1.38 1.00 -10.57
C ILE A 76 0.14 1.00 -10.30
N HIS A 77 0.96 0.74 -11.31
CA HIS A 77 2.42 0.85 -11.18
C HIS A 77 2.87 2.27 -10.83
N THR A 78 2.22 3.29 -11.38
CA THR A 78 2.49 4.69 -11.02
C THR A 78 2.15 4.96 -9.56
N GLN A 79 1.03 4.42 -9.06
CA GLN A 79 0.64 4.55 -7.65
C GLN A 79 1.59 3.83 -6.71
N VAL A 80 2.05 2.62 -7.06
CA VAL A 80 3.08 1.88 -6.29
C VAL A 80 4.37 2.70 -6.19
N LYS A 81 4.85 3.29 -7.29
CA LYS A 81 6.02 4.19 -7.27
C LYS A 81 5.78 5.47 -6.47
N THR A 82 4.56 5.98 -6.50
CA THR A 82 4.14 7.15 -5.72
C THR A 82 4.11 6.82 -4.22
N MET A 83 3.72 5.61 -3.84
CA MET A 83 3.84 5.11 -2.46
C MET A 83 5.30 5.05 -2.01
N SER A 84 6.20 4.58 -2.86
CA SER A 84 7.64 4.59 -2.58
C SER A 84 8.18 6.02 -2.36
N LEU A 85 7.73 6.98 -3.17
CA LEU A 85 8.07 8.40 -2.98
C LEU A 85 7.51 8.94 -1.66
N LEU A 86 6.24 8.65 -1.34
CA LEU A 86 5.64 9.03 -0.06
C LEU A 86 6.44 8.45 1.12
N ALA A 87 6.79 7.17 1.07
CA ALA A 87 7.58 6.53 2.11
C ALA A 87 8.94 7.22 2.31
N HIS A 88 9.58 7.64 1.21
CA HIS A 88 10.83 8.40 1.26
C HIS A 88 10.65 9.76 1.92
N LEU A 89 9.60 10.52 1.58
CA LEU A 89 9.28 11.80 2.20
C LEU A 89 9.03 11.63 3.70
N LEU A 90 8.22 10.63 4.07
CA LEU A 90 7.84 10.39 5.46
C LEU A 90 9.05 10.01 6.31
N ARG A 91 10.01 9.23 5.78
CA ARG A 91 11.25 8.84 6.48
C ARG A 91 12.00 10.00 7.14
N LYS A 92 11.86 11.23 6.64
CA LYS A 92 12.44 12.44 7.23
C LYS A 92 11.43 13.15 8.17
N HIS A 93 10.87 12.39 9.12
CA HIS A 93 9.82 12.78 10.07
C HIS A 93 9.99 14.13 10.76
N SER A 94 11.23 14.58 10.96
CA SER A 94 11.56 15.86 11.60
C SER A 94 10.99 17.09 10.89
N MET A 95 10.44 16.94 9.68
CA MET A 95 9.95 18.04 8.84
C MET A 95 8.44 18.03 8.63
N ILE A 96 7.70 17.11 9.26
CA ILE A 96 6.25 16.95 9.06
C ILE A 96 5.51 17.30 10.33
N ASP A 97 4.58 18.24 10.24
CA ASP A 97 3.70 18.60 11.34
C ASP A 97 2.71 17.45 11.66
N VAL A 98 2.33 17.35 12.93
CA VAL A 98 1.36 16.38 13.46
C VAL A 98 0.05 16.43 12.68
N GLN A 99 -0.42 17.62 12.29
CA GLN A 99 -1.65 17.77 11.51
C GLN A 99 -1.57 17.08 10.15
N GLN A 100 -0.44 17.22 9.44
CA GLN A 100 -0.25 16.56 8.15
C GLN A 100 -0.14 15.05 8.32
N LEU A 101 0.53 14.58 9.37
CA LEU A 101 0.62 13.15 9.67
C LEU A 101 -0.77 12.55 9.98
N ASP A 102 -1.60 13.26 10.73
CA ASP A 102 -2.99 12.86 11.00
C ASP A 102 -3.82 12.82 9.73
N GLU A 103 -3.68 13.80 8.84
CA GLU A 103 -4.35 13.79 7.54
C GLU A 103 -3.94 12.57 6.71
N ILE A 104 -2.64 12.26 6.63
CA ILE A 104 -2.13 11.06 5.96
C ILE A 104 -2.74 9.81 6.60
N GLY A 105 -2.82 9.76 7.92
CA GLY A 105 -3.41 8.67 8.67
C GLY A 105 -4.86 8.36 8.31
N ARG A 106 -5.64 9.35 7.87
CA ARG A 106 -7.07 9.16 7.52
C ARG A 106 -7.28 8.48 6.18
N TRP A 107 -6.38 8.67 5.21
CA TRP A 107 -6.58 8.14 3.85
C TRP A 107 -5.62 7.01 3.49
N LEU A 108 -4.42 6.97 4.07
CA LEU A 108 -3.38 6.02 3.70
C LEU A 108 -3.77 4.54 3.88
N PRO A 109 -4.44 4.13 4.98
CA PRO A 109 -4.78 2.72 5.19
C PRO A 109 -5.67 2.16 4.09
N ASN A 110 -6.72 2.91 3.72
CA ASN A 110 -7.67 2.51 2.68
C ASN A 110 -6.98 2.40 1.31
N ILE A 111 -6.06 3.32 1.00
CA ILE A 111 -5.26 3.27 -0.23
C ILE A 111 -4.36 2.03 -0.24
N VAL A 112 -3.73 1.69 0.90
CA VAL A 112 -2.89 0.48 0.99
C VAL A 112 -3.68 -0.78 0.70
N VAL A 113 -4.84 -0.95 1.34
CA VAL A 113 -5.71 -2.12 1.10
C VAL A 113 -6.15 -2.16 -0.36
N ARG A 114 -6.64 -1.05 -0.91
CA ARG A 114 -7.06 -0.97 -2.31
C ARG A 114 -5.92 -1.31 -3.26
N LEU A 115 -4.73 -0.76 -3.06
CA LEU A 115 -3.57 -1.07 -3.90
C LEU A 115 -3.16 -2.55 -3.77
N LEU A 116 -3.25 -3.17 -2.60
CA LEU A 116 -2.99 -4.60 -2.45
C LEU A 116 -4.02 -5.47 -3.19
N GLN A 117 -5.28 -5.02 -3.25
CA GLN A 117 -6.35 -5.69 -4.01
C GLN A 117 -6.17 -5.50 -5.52
N ASP A 118 -5.80 -4.30 -5.97
CA ASP A 118 -5.71 -3.90 -7.38
C ASP A 118 -4.36 -4.30 -8.03
N CYS A 119 -3.31 -4.49 -7.23
CA CYS A 119 -1.94 -4.65 -7.75
C CYS A 119 -1.72 -6.04 -8.36
N PRO A 120 -1.29 -6.11 -9.64
CA PRO A 120 -0.85 -7.35 -10.24
C PRO A 120 0.43 -7.85 -9.55
N SER A 121 0.70 -9.14 -9.66
CA SER A 121 1.87 -9.77 -9.02
C SER A 121 3.21 -9.09 -9.34
N SER A 122 3.37 -8.51 -10.53
CA SER A 122 4.59 -7.82 -10.97
C SER A 122 4.91 -6.53 -10.18
N GLY A 123 3.92 -5.87 -9.57
CA GLY A 123 4.11 -4.64 -8.78
C GLY A 123 4.11 -4.87 -7.27
N ARG A 124 3.82 -6.08 -6.82
CA ARG A 124 3.51 -6.38 -5.42
C ARG A 124 4.76 -6.38 -4.53
N GLU A 125 5.90 -6.83 -5.04
CA GLU A 125 7.19 -6.77 -4.33
C GLU A 125 7.61 -5.32 -4.02
N GLU A 126 7.48 -4.44 -5.01
CA GLU A 126 7.77 -3.01 -4.84
C GLU A 126 6.79 -2.37 -3.84
N LEU A 127 5.50 -2.74 -3.91
CA LEU A 127 4.50 -2.27 -2.96
C LEU A 127 4.81 -2.72 -1.53
N PHE A 128 5.23 -3.97 -1.30
CA PHE A 128 5.66 -4.42 0.03
C PHE A 128 6.89 -3.70 0.53
N THR A 129 7.85 -3.40 -0.35
CA THR A 129 9.02 -2.61 0.01
C THR A 129 8.63 -1.21 0.45
N ALA A 130 7.72 -0.56 -0.28
CA ALA A 130 7.17 0.74 0.07
C ALA A 130 6.37 0.70 1.38
N LEU A 131 5.51 -0.31 1.56
CA LEU A 131 4.68 -0.47 2.76
C LEU A 131 5.53 -0.78 3.99
N ARG A 132 6.57 -1.62 3.89
CA ARG A 132 7.52 -1.85 4.97
C ARG A 132 8.22 -0.56 5.40
N SER A 133 8.64 0.25 4.43
CA SER A 133 9.22 1.57 4.69
C SER A 133 8.20 2.48 5.39
N LEU A 134 6.96 2.54 4.91
CA LEU A 134 5.89 3.30 5.55
C LEU A 134 5.64 2.84 6.97
N ILE A 135 5.52 1.54 7.21
CA ILE A 135 5.37 0.99 8.56
C ILE A 135 6.50 1.56 9.41
N ASN A 136 7.76 1.34 9.04
CA ASN A 136 8.94 1.68 9.84
C ASN A 136 9.09 3.16 10.17
N PHE A 137 8.70 4.01 9.25
CA PHE A 137 8.87 5.44 9.38
C PHE A 137 7.61 6.09 9.98
N THR A 138 6.42 5.83 9.44
CA THR A 138 5.18 6.43 9.96
C THR A 138 4.79 5.95 11.37
N PHE A 139 3.77 6.60 11.94
CA PHE A 139 3.09 6.08 13.12
C PHE A 139 2.42 4.75 12.75
N PRO A 140 2.91 3.60 13.25
CA PRO A 140 2.42 2.29 12.83
C PRO A 140 0.93 2.10 13.21
N TYR A 141 0.43 2.90 14.15
CA TYR A 141 -0.95 2.94 14.58
C TYR A 141 -1.94 3.31 13.47
N VAL A 142 -1.50 4.04 12.45
CA VAL A 142 -2.31 4.37 11.26
C VAL A 142 -2.82 3.11 10.57
N PHE A 143 -2.07 2.01 10.63
CA PHE A 143 -2.44 0.75 9.97
C PHE A 143 -3.30 -0.17 10.83
N ILE A 144 -3.55 0.14 12.12
CA ILE A 144 -4.40 -0.69 13.00
C ILE A 144 -5.77 -0.99 12.37
N PRO A 145 -6.49 -0.02 11.77
CA PRO A 145 -7.82 -0.26 11.22
C PRO A 145 -7.85 -1.30 10.11
N ILE A 146 -6.72 -1.56 9.44
CA ILE A 146 -6.64 -2.48 8.29
C ILE A 146 -5.89 -3.78 8.59
N VAL A 147 -5.51 -4.04 9.85
CA VAL A 147 -4.70 -5.22 10.20
C VAL A 147 -5.42 -6.53 9.85
N GLU A 148 -6.74 -6.57 10.00
CA GLU A 148 -7.54 -7.78 9.70
C GLU A 148 -7.56 -8.04 8.19
N GLU A 149 -7.66 -7.00 7.36
CA GLU A 149 -7.54 -7.09 5.90
C GLU A 149 -6.13 -7.51 5.47
N LEU A 150 -5.08 -7.04 6.16
CA LEU A 150 -3.70 -7.47 5.90
C LEU A 150 -3.43 -8.93 6.31
N LEU A 151 -4.22 -9.48 7.24
CA LEU A 151 -4.15 -10.91 7.61
C LEU A 151 -4.84 -11.83 6.60
N ASP A 152 -5.67 -11.29 5.72
CA ASP A 152 -6.28 -12.04 4.62
C ASP A 152 -5.24 -12.27 3.50
N GLY A 153 -4.88 -13.54 3.28
CA GLY A 153 -3.86 -13.90 2.28
C GLY A 153 -4.24 -13.55 0.84
N ARG A 154 -5.54 -13.46 0.52
CA ARG A 154 -6.01 -13.09 -0.82
C ARG A 154 -5.74 -11.61 -1.07
N THR A 155 -6.00 -10.77 -0.07
CA THR A 155 -5.66 -9.34 -0.09
C THR A 155 -4.15 -9.15 -0.10
N LEU A 156 -3.45 -9.75 0.86
CA LEU A 156 -2.02 -9.52 1.07
C LEU A 156 -1.18 -10.03 -0.09
N VAL A 157 -1.33 -11.28 -0.51
CA VAL A 157 -0.43 -11.93 -1.49
C VAL A 157 -1.07 -12.14 -2.87
N GLY A 158 -2.39 -12.19 -2.95
CA GLY A 158 -3.12 -12.33 -4.22
C GLY A 158 -3.46 -13.79 -4.55
N HIS A 159 -3.81 -14.04 -5.81
CA HIS A 159 -4.27 -15.35 -6.29
C HIS A 159 -3.26 -16.09 -7.18
N ASP A 160 -2.23 -15.41 -7.68
CA ASP A 160 -1.25 -16.01 -8.60
C ASP A 160 -0.35 -16.99 -7.86
N LEU A 161 -0.56 -18.30 -8.03
CA LEU A 161 0.13 -19.37 -7.28
C LEU A 161 1.65 -19.21 -7.24
N THR A 162 2.28 -18.92 -8.38
CA THR A 162 3.74 -18.72 -8.46
C THR A 162 4.19 -17.51 -7.66
N ALA A 163 3.49 -16.37 -7.81
CA ALA A 163 3.80 -15.17 -7.07
C ALA A 163 3.53 -15.33 -5.57
N VAL A 164 2.48 -16.09 -5.21
CA VAL A 164 2.16 -16.41 -3.82
C VAL A 164 3.33 -17.14 -3.18
N GLN A 165 3.88 -18.17 -3.82
CA GLN A 165 5.03 -18.90 -3.27
C GLN A 165 6.26 -18.01 -3.07
N THR A 166 6.56 -17.14 -4.03
CA THR A 166 7.75 -16.27 -3.96
C THR A 166 7.59 -15.10 -2.99
N LEU A 167 6.39 -14.51 -2.92
CA LEU A 167 6.14 -13.27 -2.17
C LEU A 167 5.68 -13.52 -0.73
N LYS A 168 5.20 -14.73 -0.39
CA LYS A 168 4.78 -15.09 0.98
C LYS A 168 5.82 -14.67 2.03
N PRO A 169 7.11 -15.02 1.92
CA PRO A 169 8.09 -14.70 2.96
C PRO A 169 8.23 -13.19 3.19
N LEU A 170 8.26 -12.40 2.11
CA LEU A 170 8.37 -10.94 2.18
C LEU A 170 7.13 -10.32 2.83
N ALA A 171 5.94 -10.76 2.41
CA ALA A 171 4.67 -10.27 2.90
C ALA A 171 4.49 -10.54 4.41
N TYR A 172 4.76 -11.78 4.85
CA TYR A 172 4.63 -12.17 6.25
C TYR A 172 5.71 -11.56 7.14
N SER A 173 6.93 -11.33 6.62
CA SER A 173 7.98 -10.60 7.34
C SER A 173 7.57 -9.14 7.61
N MET A 174 7.05 -8.46 6.58
CA MET A 174 6.53 -7.09 6.70
C MET A 174 5.34 -7.02 7.67
N LEU A 175 4.38 -7.94 7.56
CA LEU A 175 3.21 -7.97 8.44
C LEU A 175 3.59 -8.27 9.89
N ALA A 176 4.60 -9.12 10.12
CA ALA A 176 5.08 -9.43 11.47
C ALA A 176 5.69 -8.19 12.12
N GLU A 177 6.43 -7.40 11.36
CA GLU A 177 7.00 -6.12 11.81
C GLU A 177 5.91 -5.12 12.20
N LEU A 178 4.85 -4.99 11.40
CA LEU A 178 3.70 -4.16 11.76
C LEU A 178 3.06 -4.64 13.07
N ILE A 179 2.69 -5.92 13.14
CA ILE A 179 2.00 -6.50 14.30
C ILE A 179 2.85 -6.32 15.55
N HIS A 180 4.15 -6.62 15.48
CA HIS A 180 5.07 -6.44 16.60
C HIS A 180 5.05 -5.00 17.12
N ARG A 181 4.93 -4.00 16.25
CA ARG A 181 4.90 -2.59 16.65
C ARG A 181 3.56 -2.10 17.18
N VAL A 182 2.46 -2.75 16.82
CA VAL A 182 1.11 -2.34 17.24
C VAL A 182 0.43 -3.28 18.23
N HIS A 183 1.06 -4.41 18.61
CA HIS A 183 0.43 -5.48 19.39
C HIS A 183 -0.31 -5.01 20.65
N ASN A 184 0.26 -4.04 21.37
CA ASN A 184 -0.34 -3.47 22.59
C ASN A 184 -1.66 -2.71 22.38
N LYS A 185 -2.01 -2.41 21.13
CA LYS A 185 -3.23 -1.70 20.76
C LYS A 185 -4.21 -2.57 19.97
N LEU A 186 -3.86 -3.83 19.72
CA LEU A 186 -4.73 -4.76 19.01
C LEU A 186 -5.80 -5.33 19.94
N ARG A 187 -6.99 -5.58 19.39
CA ARG A 187 -8.05 -6.27 20.11
C ARG A 187 -7.69 -7.75 20.28
N PRO A 188 -8.15 -8.41 21.36
CA PRO A 188 -7.91 -9.85 21.55
C PRO A 188 -8.35 -10.72 20.37
N SER A 189 -9.47 -10.38 19.72
CA SER A 189 -9.95 -11.07 18.51
C SER A 189 -8.96 -11.00 17.35
N THR A 190 -8.37 -9.82 17.12
CA THR A 190 -7.36 -9.59 16.08
C THR A 190 -6.08 -10.36 16.41
N ILE A 191 -5.64 -10.37 17.68
CA ILE A 191 -4.47 -11.15 18.13
C ILE A 191 -4.69 -12.64 17.88
N PHE A 192 -5.89 -13.17 18.16
CA PHE A 192 -6.21 -14.56 17.86
C PHE A 192 -6.12 -14.88 16.36
N MET A 193 -6.61 -13.97 15.49
CA MET A 193 -6.46 -14.12 14.04
C MET A 193 -4.99 -14.12 13.61
N VAL A 194 -4.16 -13.23 14.16
CA VAL A 194 -2.71 -13.20 13.94
C VAL A 194 -2.10 -14.57 14.26
N VAL A 195 -2.33 -15.08 15.47
CA VAL A 195 -1.76 -16.36 15.90
C VAL A 195 -2.19 -17.48 14.96
N LYS A 196 -3.49 -17.57 14.64
CA LYS A 196 -4.02 -18.57 13.71
C LYS A 196 -3.33 -18.52 12.35
N VAL A 197 -3.16 -17.32 11.79
CA VAL A 197 -2.55 -17.09 10.48
C VAL A 197 -1.06 -17.47 10.48
N TYR A 198 -0.30 -17.05 11.50
CA TYR A 198 1.13 -17.36 11.59
C TYR A 198 1.41 -18.83 11.95
N THR A 199 0.58 -19.46 12.80
CA THR A 199 0.71 -20.90 13.07
C THR A 199 0.46 -21.71 11.81
N LYS A 200 -0.55 -21.36 11.00
CA LYS A 200 -0.76 -22.01 9.71
C LYS A 200 0.44 -21.80 8.78
N ALA A 201 0.98 -20.59 8.72
CA ALA A 201 2.14 -20.29 7.89
C ALA A 201 3.43 -21.01 8.33
N LEU A 202 3.54 -21.45 9.60
CA LEU A 202 4.65 -22.27 10.10
C LEU A 202 4.48 -23.77 9.80
N GLN A 203 3.23 -24.21 9.57
CA GLN A 203 2.91 -25.61 9.23
C GLN A 203 2.99 -25.87 7.72
N ASP A 204 2.90 -24.81 6.91
CA ASP A 204 3.08 -24.81 5.45
C ASP A 204 4.58 -24.77 5.09
#